data_AF-A0A6N8FHS5-F1
#
_entry.id   AF-A0A6N8FHS5-F1
#
_cell.length_a   1.000
_cell.length_b   1.000
_cell.length_c   1.000
_cell.angle_alpha   90.00
_cell.angle_beta   90.00
_cell.angle_gamma   90.00
#
_symmetry.space_group_name_H-M   'P 1'
#
loop_
_entity.id
_entity.type
_entity.pdbx_description
1 polymer ?
#
loop_
_entity_poly.entity_id
_entity_poly.type
_entity_poly.pdbx_seq_one_letter_code
_entity_poly.pdbx_strand_id
1 'polypeptide(L)'
;MKQGKYDSRRENLPFCRNKIEKGGNIMNYNELKDLQDHIVFENEIKKYQLQYFFETIERLGLDKSISSLYPKGLYYGDEINLILFYVDKIVIANVSNDSMSFETIKNCHISSVEMEVKRSGDGKRKLSISFDNHKEIVLIPKEDTVISFGEKFFEIIENIYKNLNNAS
;
A
#
# COMPACT_ATOMS: atom_id res chain seq x y z
N MET A 1 -33.28 36.01 -8.04
CA MET A 1 -32.34 35.33 -7.11
C MET A 1 -32.33 33.85 -7.45
N LYS A 2 -31.27 33.34 -8.07
CA LYS A 2 -31.12 31.90 -8.34
C LYS A 2 -30.50 31.26 -7.10
N GLN A 3 -31.27 30.42 -6.39
CA GLN A 3 -30.76 29.57 -5.33
C GLN A 3 -29.63 28.70 -5.89
N GLY A 4 -28.42 28.90 -5.36
CA GLY A 4 -27.30 28.01 -5.62
C GLY A 4 -27.66 26.62 -5.15
N LYS A 5 -27.59 25.63 -6.06
CA LYS A 5 -27.62 24.22 -5.70
C LYS A 5 -26.44 23.96 -4.77
N TYR A 6 -26.75 23.68 -3.51
CA TYR A 6 -25.80 23.18 -2.54
C TYR A 6 -25.32 21.81 -3.04
N ASP A 7 -24.05 21.72 -3.43
CA ASP A 7 -23.43 20.48 -3.90
C ASP A 7 -22.96 19.68 -2.69
N SER A 8 -23.77 18.70 -2.26
CA SER A 8 -23.52 17.83 -1.11
C SER A 8 -22.31 16.90 -1.28
N ARG A 9 -21.56 17.01 -2.39
CA ARG A 9 -20.31 16.27 -2.63
C ARG A 9 -19.07 16.93 -2.02
N ARG A 10 -19.17 18.14 -1.45
CA ARG A 10 -18.01 18.90 -0.93
C ARG A 10 -17.78 18.80 0.58
N GLU A 11 -18.69 18.22 1.36
CA GLU A 11 -18.55 18.16 2.84
C GLU A 11 -18.07 16.79 3.37
N ASN A 12 -18.02 15.76 2.54
CA ASN A 12 -17.46 14.47 2.93
C ASN A 12 -16.01 14.38 2.46
N LEU A 13 -15.11 15.06 3.17
CA LEU A 13 -13.72 14.59 3.18
C LEU A 13 -13.77 13.11 3.61
N PRO A 14 -13.22 12.15 2.82
CA PRO A 14 -13.30 10.73 3.13
C PRO A 14 -12.86 10.49 4.57
N PHE A 15 -13.58 9.70 5.37
CA PHE A 15 -13.28 9.51 6.79
C PHE A 15 -11.86 8.98 7.05
N CYS A 16 -11.24 8.27 6.08
CA CYS A 16 -9.80 8.03 6.04
C CYS A 16 -8.99 9.32 6.21
N ARG A 17 -9.25 10.34 5.39
CA ARG A 17 -8.64 11.67 5.42
C ARG A 17 -8.71 12.30 6.81
N ASN A 18 -9.87 12.22 7.48
CA ASN A 18 -10.11 12.79 8.81
C ASN A 18 -9.43 12.01 9.97
N LYS A 19 -9.33 10.68 9.90
CA LYS A 19 -8.63 9.85 10.91
C LYS A 19 -7.11 9.99 10.80
N ILE A 20 -6.62 10.22 9.58
CA ILE A 20 -5.19 10.36 9.25
C ILE A 20 -4.64 11.76 9.56
N GLU A 21 -5.42 12.82 9.32
CA GLU A 21 -5.07 14.21 9.71
C GLU A 21 -4.83 14.37 11.23
N LYS A 22 -5.33 13.44 12.06
CA LYS A 22 -5.20 13.47 13.53
C LYS A 22 -4.01 12.69 14.10
N GLY A 23 -3.05 12.27 13.28
CA GLY A 23 -1.72 11.87 13.79
C GLY A 23 -1.60 10.45 14.38
N GLY A 24 -2.44 9.48 13.98
CA GLY A 24 -2.26 8.07 14.33
C GLY A 24 -1.09 7.39 13.59
N ASN A 25 -0.37 6.50 14.27
CA ASN A 25 0.86 5.80 13.87
C ASN A 25 0.80 4.99 12.54
N ILE A 26 1.96 4.48 12.14
CA ILE A 26 2.25 3.50 11.06
C ILE A 26 1.05 2.59 10.74
N MET A 27 0.56 2.61 9.49
CA MET A 27 -0.55 1.75 9.04
C MET A 27 -0.11 0.28 8.97
N ASN A 28 -0.62 -0.55 9.87
CA ASN A 28 -0.43 -1.99 9.87
C ASN A 28 -1.61 -2.72 9.18
N TYR A 29 -1.50 -4.05 9.03
CA TYR A 29 -2.51 -4.86 8.34
C TYR A 29 -3.92 -4.73 8.94
N ASN A 30 -4.06 -4.64 10.27
CA ASN A 30 -5.37 -4.47 10.91
C ASN A 30 -5.96 -3.09 10.62
N GLU A 31 -5.12 -2.05 10.57
CA GLU A 31 -5.58 -0.71 10.18
C GLU A 31 -6.01 -0.68 8.71
N LEU A 32 -5.34 -1.42 7.81
CA LEU A 32 -5.81 -1.57 6.44
C LEU A 32 -7.20 -2.23 6.39
N LYS A 33 -7.41 -3.30 7.17
CA LYS A 33 -8.69 -4.00 7.26
C LYS A 33 -9.81 -3.12 7.83
N ASP A 34 -9.51 -2.32 8.86
CA ASP A 34 -10.46 -1.35 9.43
C ASP A 34 -10.90 -0.29 8.41
N LEU A 35 -10.08 -0.01 7.39
CA LEU A 35 -10.37 0.96 6.33
C LEU A 35 -11.03 0.33 5.10
N GLN A 36 -11.44 -0.95 5.14
CA GLN A 36 -11.97 -1.68 3.98
C GLN A 36 -13.08 -0.94 3.21
N ASP A 37 -14.01 -0.28 3.91
CA ASP A 37 -15.14 0.39 3.27
C ASP A 37 -14.69 1.65 2.50
N HIS A 38 -13.64 2.31 2.96
CA HIS A 38 -13.03 3.43 2.25
C HIS A 38 -12.21 2.97 1.06
N ILE A 39 -11.46 1.90 1.23
CA ILE A 39 -10.68 1.29 0.15
C ILE A 39 -11.63 0.87 -0.99
N VAL A 40 -12.76 0.23 -0.66
CA VAL A 40 -13.82 -0.10 -1.64
C VAL A 40 -14.31 1.13 -2.40
N PHE A 41 -14.54 2.23 -1.69
CA PHE A 41 -15.04 3.46 -2.30
C PHE A 41 -14.00 4.14 -3.20
N GLU A 42 -12.76 4.30 -2.73
CA GLU A 42 -11.69 5.02 -3.44
C GLU A 42 -11.12 4.22 -4.63
N ASN A 43 -11.17 2.89 -4.58
CA ASN A 43 -10.62 2.00 -5.61
C ASN A 43 -11.71 1.34 -6.46
N GLU A 44 -12.96 1.76 -6.35
CA GLU A 44 -14.09 1.23 -7.13
C GLU A 44 -14.15 -0.33 -7.18
N ILE A 45 -13.66 -0.98 -6.12
CA ILE A 45 -13.59 -2.45 -6.01
C ILE A 45 -14.84 -2.96 -5.31
N LYS A 46 -15.42 -4.04 -5.83
CA LYS A 46 -16.56 -4.71 -5.20
C LYS A 46 -16.21 -5.16 -3.78
N LYS A 47 -17.01 -4.75 -2.79
CA LYS A 47 -16.82 -5.05 -1.36
C LYS A 47 -16.56 -6.52 -1.05
N TYR A 48 -17.31 -7.45 -1.66
CA TYR A 48 -17.13 -8.88 -1.41
C TYR A 48 -15.75 -9.39 -1.87
N GLN A 49 -15.12 -8.78 -2.89
CA GLN A 49 -13.79 -9.16 -3.33
C GLN A 49 -12.74 -8.79 -2.29
N LEU A 50 -12.82 -7.56 -1.77
CA LEU A 50 -11.90 -7.11 -0.74
C LEU A 50 -12.10 -7.90 0.58
N GLN A 51 -13.34 -8.26 0.91
CA GLN A 51 -13.63 -9.15 2.04
C GLN A 51 -13.01 -10.53 1.84
N TYR A 52 -13.24 -11.16 0.68
CA TYR A 52 -12.68 -12.46 0.35
C TYR A 52 -11.15 -12.43 0.33
N PHE A 53 -10.56 -11.31 -0.07
CA PHE A 53 -9.12 -11.06 0.02
C PHE A 53 -8.62 -11.09 1.46
N PHE A 54 -9.21 -10.30 2.36
CA PHE A 54 -8.78 -10.28 3.77
C PHE A 54 -8.96 -11.65 4.43
N GLU A 55 -10.10 -12.31 4.20
CA GLU A 55 -10.34 -13.67 4.68
C GLU A 55 -9.29 -14.67 4.15
N THR A 56 -8.88 -14.52 2.90
CA THR A 56 -7.85 -15.38 2.30
C THR A 56 -6.47 -15.14 2.90
N ILE A 57 -6.07 -13.88 3.08
CA ILE A 57 -4.81 -13.55 3.77
C ILE A 57 -4.76 -14.18 5.16
N GLU A 58 -5.83 -14.03 5.95
CA GLU A 58 -5.91 -14.56 7.32
C GLU A 58 -5.94 -16.09 7.36
N ARG A 59 -6.70 -16.71 6.45
CA ARG A 59 -6.76 -18.18 6.32
C ARG A 59 -5.41 -18.78 5.94
N LEU A 60 -4.66 -18.11 5.08
CA LEU A 60 -3.31 -18.53 4.69
C LEU A 60 -2.25 -18.15 5.74
N GLY A 61 -2.63 -17.41 6.78
CA GLY A 61 -1.71 -16.90 7.80
C GLY A 61 -0.70 -15.91 7.24
N LEU A 62 -1.01 -15.25 6.12
CA LEU A 62 -0.15 -14.26 5.50
C LEU A 62 -0.15 -12.94 6.29
N ASP A 63 -1.18 -12.67 7.08
CA ASP A 63 -1.21 -11.56 8.05
C ASP A 63 -0.12 -11.71 9.14
N LYS A 64 0.25 -12.95 9.47
CA LYS A 64 1.17 -13.26 10.55
C LYS A 64 2.61 -13.00 10.12
N SER A 65 3.38 -12.41 11.03
CA SER A 65 4.82 -12.18 10.83
C SER A 65 5.17 -11.22 9.68
N ILE A 66 4.21 -10.43 9.18
CA ILE A 66 4.48 -9.31 8.28
C ILE A 66 5.41 -8.33 9.02
N SER A 67 6.59 -8.07 8.46
CA SER A 67 7.52 -7.07 8.99
C SER A 67 7.15 -5.66 8.53
N SER A 68 6.76 -5.54 7.25
CA SER A 68 6.32 -4.30 6.62
C SER A 68 5.26 -4.57 5.56
N LEU A 69 4.38 -3.58 5.33
CA LEU A 69 3.33 -3.61 4.31
C LEU A 69 3.47 -2.37 3.43
N TYR A 70 3.49 -2.54 2.11
CA TYR A 70 3.42 -1.44 1.16
C TYR A 70 2.17 -1.57 0.28
N PRO A 71 1.19 -0.67 0.44
CA PRO A 71 -0.08 -0.82 -0.24
C PRO A 71 -0.17 0.13 -1.44
N LYS A 72 0.16 -0.41 -2.62
CA LYS A 72 0.18 0.30 -3.89
C LYS A 72 -1.22 0.41 -4.48
N GLY A 73 -1.57 1.62 -4.92
CA GLY A 73 -2.83 1.88 -5.62
C GLY A 73 -4.02 2.25 -4.72
N LEU A 74 -3.90 2.15 -3.39
CA LEU A 74 -5.01 2.28 -2.40
C LEU A 74 -5.92 3.50 -2.47
N TYR A 75 -5.58 4.52 -3.25
CA TYR A 75 -6.24 5.81 -3.23
C TYR A 75 -6.77 6.23 -4.61
N TYR A 76 -6.58 5.40 -5.66
CA TYR A 76 -7.14 5.62 -6.99
C TYR A 76 -6.88 4.42 -7.92
N GLY A 77 -7.93 3.80 -8.47
CA GLY A 77 -7.82 2.71 -9.45
C GLY A 77 -8.99 1.74 -9.37
N ASP A 78 -8.93 0.63 -10.12
CA ASP A 78 -9.83 -0.53 -10.06
C ASP A 78 -9.11 -1.79 -9.53
N GLU A 79 -7.87 -1.61 -9.07
CA GLU A 79 -7.00 -2.63 -8.52
C GLU A 79 -6.28 -2.15 -7.25
N ILE A 80 -5.99 -3.09 -6.36
CA ILE A 80 -5.16 -2.88 -5.17
C ILE A 80 -4.02 -3.87 -5.24
N ASN A 81 -2.79 -3.37 -5.13
CA ASN A 81 -1.59 -4.18 -5.07
C ASN A 81 -0.96 -4.04 -3.67
N LEU A 82 -1.02 -5.09 -2.85
CA LEU A 82 -0.39 -5.11 -1.53
C LEU A 82 0.92 -5.89 -1.59
N ILE A 83 2.01 -5.25 -1.19
CA ILE A 83 3.32 -5.87 -1.13
C ILE A 83 3.62 -6.12 0.35
N LEU A 84 3.59 -7.39 0.73
CA LEU A 84 3.81 -7.89 2.08
C LEU A 84 5.27 -8.32 2.21
N PHE A 85 6.01 -7.73 3.14
CA PHE A 85 7.41 -8.07 3.41
C PHE A 85 7.49 -8.97 4.64
N TYR A 86 8.22 -10.08 4.50
CA TYR A 86 8.56 -11.00 5.58
C TYR A 86 10.08 -11.11 5.72
N VAL A 87 10.52 -11.84 6.73
CA VAL A 87 11.95 -12.05 7.00
C VAL A 87 12.64 -12.83 5.87
N ASP A 88 11.95 -13.79 5.25
CA ASP A 88 12.51 -14.73 4.28
C ASP A 88 11.96 -14.59 2.86
N LYS A 89 10.89 -13.80 2.67
CA LYS A 89 10.19 -13.66 1.40
C LYS A 89 9.42 -12.34 1.30
N ILE A 90 8.99 -12.04 0.09
CA ILE A 90 8.03 -11.00 -0.27
C ILE A 90 6.80 -11.68 -0.88
N VAL A 91 5.60 -11.24 -0.50
CA VAL A 91 4.35 -11.68 -1.14
C VAL A 91 3.65 -10.48 -1.75
N ILE A 92 3.37 -10.56 -3.04
CA ILE A 92 2.59 -9.56 -3.77
C ILE A 92 1.17 -10.11 -3.89
N ALA A 93 0.21 -9.36 -3.37
CA ALA A 93 -1.21 -9.68 -3.44
C ALA A 93 -1.92 -8.63 -4.29
N ASN A 94 -2.50 -9.07 -5.41
CA ASN A 94 -3.23 -8.19 -6.31
C ASN A 94 -4.72 -8.52 -6.21
N VAL A 95 -5.54 -7.50 -6.05
CA VAL A 95 -7.00 -7.60 -5.95
C VAL A 95 -7.61 -6.67 -6.98
N SER A 96 -8.49 -7.19 -7.82
CA SER A 96 -9.25 -6.43 -8.81
C SER A 96 -10.74 -6.79 -8.69
N ASN A 97 -11.57 -6.13 -9.48
CA ASN A 97 -13.01 -6.42 -9.52
C ASN A 97 -13.37 -7.87 -9.90
N ASP A 98 -12.51 -8.52 -10.68
CA ASP A 98 -12.81 -9.82 -11.30
C ASP A 98 -11.87 -10.94 -10.84
N SER A 99 -10.75 -10.61 -10.20
CA SER A 99 -9.77 -11.61 -9.78
C SER A 99 -8.92 -11.18 -8.59
N MET A 100 -8.35 -12.18 -7.93
CA MET A 100 -7.32 -12.03 -6.90
C MET A 100 -6.18 -12.98 -7.22
N SER A 101 -4.95 -12.52 -7.08
CA SER A 101 -3.73 -13.31 -7.33
C SER A 101 -2.67 -13.06 -6.28
N PHE A 102 -1.84 -14.07 -6.03
CA PHE A 102 -0.69 -13.99 -5.13
C PHE A 102 0.57 -14.44 -5.85
N GLU A 103 1.63 -13.64 -5.71
CA GLU A 103 2.99 -14.01 -6.11
C GLU A 103 3.87 -14.04 -4.87
N THR A 104 4.68 -15.08 -4.71
CA THR A 104 5.64 -15.19 -3.60
C THR A 104 7.06 -15.22 -4.15
N ILE A 105 7.91 -14.32 -3.68
CA ILE A 105 9.31 -14.17 -4.11
C ILE A 105 10.19 -14.39 -2.88
N LYS A 106 11.11 -15.36 -2.91
CA LYS A 106 12.04 -15.59 -1.79
C LYS A 106 13.13 -14.52 -1.78
N ASN A 107 13.57 -14.12 -0.60
CA ASN A 107 14.62 -13.08 -0.47
C ASN A 107 15.95 -13.51 -1.11
N CYS A 108 16.24 -14.81 -1.18
CA CYS A 108 17.42 -15.33 -1.88
C CYS A 108 17.42 -15.08 -3.39
N HIS A 109 16.32 -14.60 -3.97
CA HIS A 109 16.24 -14.18 -5.38
C HIS A 109 16.36 -12.67 -5.57
N ILE A 110 16.54 -11.89 -4.50
CA ILE A 110 16.79 -10.45 -4.57
C ILE A 110 18.23 -10.27 -5.04
N SER A 111 18.41 -9.61 -6.18
CA SER A 111 19.72 -9.35 -6.77
C SER A 111 20.28 -7.98 -6.36
N SER A 112 19.41 -6.98 -6.16
CA SER A 112 19.80 -5.68 -5.61
C SER A 112 18.63 -4.97 -4.92
N VAL A 113 18.99 -4.10 -3.96
CA VAL A 113 18.06 -3.20 -3.27
C VAL A 113 18.67 -1.80 -3.30
N GLU A 114 18.01 -0.86 -3.97
CA GLU A 114 18.50 0.50 -4.16
C GLU A 114 17.50 1.53 -3.64
N MET A 115 17.96 2.43 -2.76
CA MET A 115 17.16 3.54 -2.25
C MET A 115 17.67 4.87 -2.80
N GLU A 116 16.80 5.59 -3.52
CA GLU A 116 17.08 6.93 -4.01
C GLU A 116 16.35 7.98 -3.16
N VAL A 117 17.08 9.03 -2.74
CA VAL A 117 16.53 10.15 -1.96
C VAL A 117 16.76 11.45 -2.71
N LYS A 118 15.70 12.07 -3.26
CA LYS A 118 15.79 13.37 -3.94
C LYS A 118 15.59 14.52 -2.94
N ARG A 119 16.55 15.45 -2.91
CA ARG A 119 16.56 16.62 -1.99
C ARG A 119 15.65 17.79 -2.41
N SER A 120 14.98 17.77 -3.56
CA SER A 120 14.05 18.87 -3.91
C SER A 120 12.83 18.86 -2.98
N GLY A 121 12.18 20.02 -2.79
CA GLY A 121 11.17 20.32 -1.76
C GLY A 121 9.92 19.42 -1.65
N ASP A 122 9.87 18.32 -2.40
CA ASP A 122 8.86 17.27 -2.36
C ASP A 122 9.28 16.01 -1.57
N GLY A 123 10.54 15.91 -1.12
CA GLY A 123 11.01 14.81 -0.25
C GLY A 123 10.87 13.40 -0.85
N LYS A 124 10.96 13.25 -2.18
CA LYS A 124 10.70 11.95 -2.83
C LYS A 124 11.77 10.91 -2.46
N ARG A 125 11.32 9.81 -1.86
CA ARG A 125 12.08 8.55 -1.74
C ARG A 125 11.56 7.54 -2.78
N LYS A 126 12.47 6.79 -3.38
CA LYS A 126 12.16 5.66 -4.25
C LYS A 126 12.92 4.44 -3.73
N LEU A 127 12.26 3.29 -3.68
CA LEU A 127 12.91 2.01 -3.44
C LEU A 127 12.75 1.14 -4.68
N SER A 128 13.87 0.68 -5.20
CA SER A 128 13.97 -0.29 -6.31
C SER A 128 14.46 -1.63 -5.74
N ILE A 129 13.74 -2.71 -6.04
CA ILE A 129 14.09 -4.07 -5.64
C ILE A 129 14.17 -4.90 -6.91
N SER A 130 15.37 -5.37 -7.23
CA SER A 130 15.64 -6.20 -8.40
C SER A 130 15.75 -7.67 -8.01
N PHE A 131 15.42 -8.56 -8.95
CA PHE A 131 15.41 -9.99 -8.74
C PHE A 131 16.07 -10.73 -9.90
N ASP A 132 16.57 -11.94 -9.66
CA ASP A 132 17.28 -12.73 -10.68
C ASP A 132 16.39 -13.10 -11.88
N ASN A 133 15.09 -13.37 -11.65
CA ASN A 133 14.15 -13.84 -12.67
C ASN A 133 12.74 -13.23 -12.54
N HIS A 134 12.60 -12.14 -11.77
CA HIS A 134 11.31 -11.46 -11.59
C HIS A 134 11.43 -9.99 -12.03
N LYS A 135 10.29 -9.38 -12.33
CA LYS A 135 10.22 -7.96 -12.68
C LYS A 135 10.64 -7.11 -11.48
N GLU A 136 11.42 -6.07 -11.73
CA GLU A 136 11.78 -5.08 -10.71
C GLU A 136 10.51 -4.52 -10.04
N ILE A 137 10.53 -4.45 -8.71
CA ILE A 137 9.53 -3.74 -7.93
C ILE A 137 10.05 -2.34 -7.65
N VAL A 138 9.29 -1.35 -8.07
CA VAL A 138 9.58 0.06 -7.83
C VAL A 138 8.48 0.64 -6.94
N LEU A 139 8.87 1.14 -5.77
CA LEU A 139 8.00 1.77 -4.78
C LEU A 139 8.25 3.29 -4.78
N ILE A 140 7.24 4.07 -5.13
CA ILE A 140 7.32 5.54 -5.18
C ILE A 140 6.11 6.11 -4.42
N PRO A 141 6.26 6.55 -3.16
CA PRO A 141 5.14 6.96 -2.32
C PRO A 141 4.27 8.05 -2.93
N LYS A 142 4.84 9.06 -3.58
CA LYS A 142 4.04 10.15 -4.17
C LYS A 142 3.21 9.71 -5.38
N GLU A 143 3.61 8.64 -6.05
CA GLU A 143 2.96 8.15 -7.28
C GLU A 143 2.03 6.99 -6.98
N ASP A 144 2.44 6.09 -6.08
CA ASP A 144 1.63 4.95 -5.64
C ASP A 144 0.61 5.34 -4.54
N THR A 145 0.76 6.53 -3.94
CA THR A 145 -0.14 7.08 -2.91
C THR A 145 -0.32 8.59 -3.09
N VAL A 146 -1.46 9.13 -2.64
CA VAL A 146 -1.72 10.57 -2.72
C VAL A 146 -0.85 11.32 -1.70
N ILE A 147 -0.32 12.50 -2.11
CA ILE A 147 0.66 13.36 -1.41
C ILE A 147 0.36 13.57 0.08
N SER A 148 -0.90 13.57 0.50
CA SER A 148 -1.33 13.73 1.90
C SER A 148 -0.81 12.65 2.86
N PHE A 149 -0.17 11.59 2.35
CA PHE A 149 0.41 10.49 3.13
C PHE A 149 1.93 10.32 2.94
N GLY A 150 2.57 11.19 2.15
CA GLY A 150 3.94 10.99 1.69
C GLY A 150 4.93 10.71 2.83
N GLU A 151 4.88 11.47 3.93
CA GLU A 151 5.83 11.36 5.04
C GLU A 151 5.83 10.01 5.74
N LYS A 152 4.65 9.43 6.03
CA LYS A 152 4.56 8.12 6.70
C LYS A 152 4.91 6.96 5.75
N PHE A 153 4.52 7.07 4.48
CA PHE A 153 4.95 6.08 3.48
C PHE A 153 6.45 6.14 3.23
N PHE A 154 7.08 7.32 3.38
CA PHE A 154 8.54 7.44 3.35
C PHE A 154 9.21 6.66 4.49
N GLU A 155 8.65 6.64 5.69
CA GLU A 155 9.17 5.83 6.82
C GLU A 155 9.00 4.33 6.57
N ILE A 156 7.85 3.91 6.03
CA ILE A 156 7.62 2.51 5.64
C ILE A 156 8.67 2.06 4.61
N ILE A 157 8.94 2.88 3.60
CA ILE A 157 10.00 2.59 2.61
C ILE A 157 11.37 2.45 3.26
N GLU A 158 11.74 3.34 4.19
CA GLU A 158 13.03 3.23 4.90
C GLU A 158 13.12 1.95 5.74
N ASN A 159 12.02 1.56 6.39
CA ASN A 159 11.98 0.33 7.17
C ASN A 159 12.09 -0.90 6.27
N ILE A 160 11.41 -0.92 5.12
CA ILE A 160 11.55 -1.99 4.11
C ILE A 160 13.01 -2.08 3.64
N TYR A 161 13.63 -0.95 3.28
CA TYR A 161 15.01 -0.90 2.85
C TYR A 161 15.96 -1.49 3.91
N LYS A 162 15.84 -1.08 5.16
CA LYS A 162 16.63 -1.61 6.28
C LYS A 162 16.43 -3.11 6.47
N ASN A 163 15.18 -3.59 6.41
CA ASN A 163 14.86 -4.99 6.60
C ASN A 163 15.47 -5.87 5.51
N LEU A 164 15.31 -5.47 4.24
CA LEU A 164 15.82 -6.24 3.10
C LEU A 164 17.35 -6.23 3.04
N ASN A 165 17.98 -5.08 3.30
CA ASN A 165 19.44 -4.96 3.26
C ASN A 165 20.15 -5.71 4.41
N ASN A 166 19.44 -6.02 5.50
CA ASN A 166 19.96 -6.87 6.58
C ASN A 166 19.73 -8.37 6.33
N ALA A 167 18.80 -8.72 5.43
CA ALA A 167 18.46 -10.09 5.07
C ALA A 167 19.22 -10.60 3.83
N SER A 168 19.83 -9.66 3.07
CA SER A 168 20.66 -9.90 1.88
C SER A 168 22.12 -10.08 2.29
#